data_AF-A0AAW6H177-F1
#
_entry.id   AF-A0AAW6H177-F1
#
_cell.length_a   1.000
_cell.length_b   1.000
_cell.length_c   1.000
_cell.angle_alpha   90.00
_cell.angle_beta   90.00
_cell.angle_gamma   90.00
#
_symmetry.space_group_name_H-M   'P 1'
#
loop_
_entity.id
_entity.type
_entity.pdbx_description
1 polymer ?
#
loop_
_entity_poly.entity_id
_entity_poly.type
_entity_poly.pdbx_seq_one_letter_code
_entity_poly.pdbx_strand_id
1 'polypeptide(L)'
;GGSQYGSRDIVLFRLAETYLIAAEAAVMKKDNVNALLCINAVRERAMHNAKEQGLAKYEGTVTIDDVLDERALELFGEAPRWNDLTRTGKLAERVLEYNWDVTHITGGLIQTQLSAATNAKYSLRPIPVNWLNTLSNGQELGNNPGWE
;
A
#
# COMPACT_ATOMS: atom_id res chain seq x y z
N GLY A 1 20.85 17.76 -30.13
CA GLY A 1 19.64 18.42 -29.63
C GLY A 1 18.93 17.47 -28.71
N GLY A 2 18.85 17.78 -27.42
CA GLY A 2 18.07 17.03 -26.44
C GLY A 2 17.13 18.01 -25.74
N SER A 3 15.83 17.74 -25.79
CA SER A 3 14.83 18.49 -25.01
C SER A 3 15.16 18.37 -23.52
N GLN A 4 15.26 19.50 -22.82
CA GLN A 4 15.55 19.60 -21.37
C GLN A 4 14.38 19.19 -20.46
N TYR A 5 13.26 18.71 -21.01
CA TYR A 5 12.09 18.28 -20.24
C TYR A 5 11.77 16.82 -20.58
N GLY A 6 11.98 15.93 -19.62
CA GLY A 6 11.49 14.55 -19.71
C GLY A 6 10.01 14.51 -19.33
N SER A 7 9.14 14.18 -20.27
CA SER A 7 7.75 13.80 -19.98
C SER A 7 7.67 12.29 -19.85
N ARG A 8 7.14 11.80 -18.72
CA ARG A 8 6.75 10.40 -18.53
C ARG A 8 5.30 10.37 -18.10
N ASP A 9 4.54 9.46 -18.71
CA ASP A 9 3.14 9.27 -18.33
C ASP A 9 3.04 8.69 -16.92
N ILE A 10 2.00 9.12 -16.20
CA ILE A 10 1.64 8.55 -14.91
C ILE A 10 0.64 7.43 -15.18
N VAL A 11 0.97 6.21 -14.76
CA VAL A 11 0.06 5.08 -14.85
C VAL A 11 -0.94 5.18 -13.70
N LEU A 12 -2.21 5.38 -14.02
CA LEU A 12 -3.30 5.40 -13.02
C LEU A 12 -3.86 4.00 -12.76
N PHE A 13 -3.95 3.18 -13.81
CA PHE A 13 -4.42 1.80 -13.74
C PHE A 13 -3.68 0.96 -14.77
N ARG A 14 -3.39 -0.28 -14.43
CA ARG A 14 -2.84 -1.25 -15.37
C ARG A 14 -3.24 -2.67 -15.02
N LEU A 15 -3.15 -3.55 -16.02
CA LEU A 15 -3.66 -4.92 -15.94
C LEU A 15 -3.12 -5.72 -14.74
N ALA A 16 -1.85 -5.54 -14.36
CA ALA A 16 -1.32 -6.27 -13.22
C ALA A 16 -2.00 -5.88 -11.89
N GLU A 17 -2.42 -4.62 -11.73
CA GLU A 17 -3.22 -4.22 -10.58
C GLU A 17 -4.56 -4.96 -10.56
N THR A 18 -5.24 -5.08 -11.71
CA THR A 18 -6.49 -5.85 -11.84
C THR A 18 -6.31 -7.31 -11.43
N TYR A 19 -5.20 -7.95 -11.84
CA TYR A 19 -4.88 -9.31 -11.40
C TYR A 19 -4.69 -9.39 -9.89
N LEU A 20 -4.00 -8.44 -9.28
CA LEU A 20 -3.77 -8.44 -7.83
C LEU A 20 -5.05 -8.14 -7.04
N ILE A 21 -5.95 -7.28 -7.54
CA ILE A 21 -7.28 -7.08 -6.97
C ILE A 21 -8.10 -8.37 -7.06
N ALA A 22 -8.07 -9.07 -8.20
CA ALA A 22 -8.75 -10.35 -8.38
C ALA A 22 -8.19 -11.44 -7.46
N ALA A 23 -6.87 -11.53 -7.32
CA ALA A 23 -6.20 -12.45 -6.40
C ALA A 23 -6.64 -12.20 -4.96
N GLU A 24 -6.68 -10.94 -4.52
CA GLU A 24 -7.14 -10.57 -3.19
C GLU A 24 -8.60 -10.99 -2.94
N ALA A 25 -9.49 -10.67 -3.89
CA ALA A 25 -10.90 -11.04 -3.80
C ALA A 25 -11.09 -12.56 -3.75
N ALA A 26 -10.27 -13.32 -4.49
CA ALA A 26 -10.28 -14.78 -4.48
C ALA A 26 -9.81 -15.34 -3.12
N VAL A 27 -8.76 -14.77 -2.52
CA VAL A 27 -8.32 -15.11 -1.15
C VAL A 27 -9.47 -14.87 -0.15
N MET A 28 -10.13 -13.72 -0.21
CA MET A 28 -11.27 -13.40 0.68
C MET A 28 -12.46 -14.37 0.50
N LYS A 29 -12.66 -14.89 -0.72
CA LYS A 29 -13.67 -15.90 -1.04
C LYS A 29 -13.22 -17.33 -0.72
N LYS A 30 -11.99 -17.54 -0.24
CA LYS A 30 -11.36 -18.85 -0.05
C LYS A 30 -11.25 -19.67 -1.35
N ASP A 31 -11.18 -18.98 -2.48
CA ASP A 31 -11.00 -19.56 -3.80
C ASP A 31 -9.52 -19.57 -4.17
N ASN A 32 -8.79 -20.54 -3.62
CA ASN A 32 -7.34 -20.59 -3.78
C ASN A 32 -6.91 -20.87 -5.23
N VAL A 33 -7.75 -21.55 -6.02
CA VAL A 33 -7.45 -21.86 -7.43
C VAL A 33 -7.34 -20.57 -8.22
N ASN A 34 -8.32 -19.67 -8.08
CA ASN A 34 -8.28 -18.37 -8.74
C ASN A 34 -7.25 -17.42 -8.12
N ALA A 35 -7.01 -17.49 -6.81
CA ALA A 35 -5.96 -16.70 -6.17
C ALA A 35 -4.57 -17.01 -6.76
N LEU A 36 -4.21 -18.30 -6.87
CA LEU A 36 -2.96 -18.75 -7.48
C LEU A 36 -2.86 -18.33 -8.95
N LEU A 37 -3.95 -18.51 -9.70
CA LEU A 37 -3.97 -18.14 -11.12
C LEU A 37 -3.67 -16.65 -11.31
N CYS A 38 -4.30 -15.78 -10.52
CA CYS A 38 -4.14 -14.35 -10.66
C CYS A 38 -2.77 -13.84 -10.18
N ILE A 39 -2.29 -14.27 -9.01
CA ILE A 39 -1.01 -13.80 -8.47
C ILE A 39 0.18 -14.31 -9.30
N ASN A 40 0.13 -15.56 -9.78
CA ASN A 40 1.19 -16.12 -10.60
C ASN A 40 1.19 -15.55 -12.02
N ALA A 41 0.07 -15.07 -12.57
CA ALA A 41 0.09 -14.38 -13.86
C ALA A 41 0.98 -13.11 -13.83
N VAL A 42 0.94 -12.38 -12.71
CA VAL A 42 1.81 -11.20 -12.50
C VAL A 42 3.27 -11.62 -12.37
N ARG A 43 3.54 -12.62 -11.52
CA ARG A 43 4.89 -13.09 -11.25
C ARG A 43 5.54 -13.74 -12.47
N GLU A 44 4.81 -14.56 -13.22
CA GLU A 44 5.27 -15.14 -14.49
C GLU A 44 5.70 -14.06 -15.48
N ARG A 45 4.88 -13.02 -15.67
CA ARG A 45 5.24 -11.89 -16.52
C ARG A 45 6.52 -11.21 -16.03
N ALA A 46 6.64 -10.99 -14.72
CA ALA A 46 7.84 -10.38 -14.14
C ALA A 46 9.09 -11.26 -14.38
N MET A 47 8.98 -12.59 -14.19
CA MET A 47 10.06 -13.54 -14.45
C MET A 47 10.53 -13.52 -15.90
N HIS A 48 9.61 -13.47 -16.87
CA HIS A 48 9.97 -13.42 -18.30
C HIS A 48 10.76 -12.17 -18.70
N ASN A 49 10.68 -11.10 -17.91
CA ASN A 49 11.40 -9.84 -18.14
C ASN A 49 12.62 -9.65 -17.24
N ALA A 50 12.93 -10.63 -16.37
CA ALA A 50 14.07 -10.57 -15.47
C ALA A 50 15.35 -11.05 -16.16
N LYS A 51 16.50 -10.45 -15.81
CA LYS A 51 17.82 -10.87 -16.30
C LYS A 51 18.32 -12.17 -15.66
N GLU A 52 17.80 -12.50 -14.48
CA GLU A 52 18.10 -13.70 -13.73
C GLU A 52 16.84 -14.58 -13.63
N GLN A 53 16.97 -15.79 -13.10
CA GLN A 53 15.80 -16.60 -12.72
C GLN A 53 15.01 -15.78 -11.68
N GLY A 54 13.92 -15.15 -12.12
CA GLY A 54 13.09 -14.29 -11.26
C GLY A 54 12.48 -15.06 -10.09
N LEU A 55 11.62 -14.40 -9.31
CA LEU A 55 11.01 -15.00 -8.12
C LEU A 55 10.18 -16.24 -8.48
N ALA A 56 10.30 -17.30 -7.67
CA ALA A 56 9.51 -18.52 -7.84
C ALA A 56 8.01 -18.23 -7.73
N LYS A 57 7.21 -18.97 -8.52
CA LYS A 57 5.74 -18.92 -8.43
C LYS A 57 5.28 -19.24 -7.01
N TYR A 58 4.18 -18.64 -6.58
CA TYR A 58 3.51 -19.03 -5.36
C TYR A 58 2.91 -20.42 -5.52
N GLU A 59 3.05 -21.22 -4.47
CA GLU A 59 2.49 -22.58 -4.36
C GLU A 59 1.69 -22.69 -3.06
N GLY A 60 0.83 -23.70 -2.95
CA GLY A 60 0.02 -23.92 -1.75
C GLY A 60 -1.14 -22.93 -1.63
N THR A 61 -1.43 -22.50 -0.40
CA THR A 61 -2.55 -21.59 -0.12
C THR A 61 -2.07 -20.15 -0.11
N VAL A 62 -2.58 -19.34 -1.03
CA VAL A 62 -2.30 -17.90 -1.11
C VAL A 62 -3.03 -17.19 0.02
N THR A 63 -2.30 -16.34 0.73
CA THR A 63 -2.81 -15.52 1.83
C THR A 63 -2.93 -14.06 1.42
N ILE A 64 -3.58 -13.25 2.28
CA ILE A 64 -3.62 -11.80 2.07
C ILE A 64 -2.21 -11.20 2.14
N ASP A 65 -1.32 -11.77 2.94
CA ASP A 65 0.03 -11.29 3.10
C ASP A 65 0.87 -11.56 1.83
N ASP A 66 0.68 -12.70 1.18
CA ASP A 66 1.29 -12.99 -0.14
C ASP A 66 0.86 -11.98 -1.21
N VAL A 67 -0.45 -11.67 -1.25
CA VAL A 67 -0.98 -10.66 -2.19
C VAL A 67 -0.41 -9.27 -1.87
N LEU A 68 -0.33 -8.90 -0.59
CA LEU A 68 0.25 -7.63 -0.17
C LEU A 68 1.74 -7.57 -0.53
N ASP A 69 2.50 -8.63 -0.40
CA ASP A 69 3.92 -8.65 -0.77
C ASP A 69 4.11 -8.52 -2.28
N GLU A 70 3.31 -9.24 -3.09
CA GLU A 70 3.36 -9.10 -4.55
C GLU A 70 2.95 -7.69 -5.00
N ARG A 71 1.93 -7.09 -4.36
CA ARG A 71 1.55 -5.68 -4.61
C ARG A 71 2.66 -4.70 -4.28
N ALA A 72 3.46 -4.96 -3.24
CA ALA A 72 4.57 -4.09 -2.88
C ALA A 72 5.70 -4.12 -3.93
N LEU A 73 5.97 -5.30 -4.48
CA LEU A 73 6.98 -5.48 -5.52
C LEU A 73 6.51 -4.93 -6.86
N GLU A 74 5.29 -5.29 -7.26
CA GLU A 74 4.77 -4.98 -8.58
C GLU A 74 4.38 -3.51 -8.74
N LEU A 75 3.72 -2.91 -7.74
CA LEU A 75 3.15 -1.55 -7.82
C LEU A 75 4.04 -0.49 -7.14
N PHE A 76 5.32 -0.78 -6.95
CA PHE A 76 6.26 0.13 -6.29
C PHE A 76 6.33 1.48 -7.02
N GLY A 77 5.97 2.56 -6.32
CA GLY A 77 5.95 3.91 -6.87
C GLY A 77 4.74 4.27 -7.73
N GLU A 78 3.79 3.34 -7.92
CA GLU A 78 2.58 3.58 -8.72
C GLU A 78 1.32 3.71 -7.85
N ALA A 79 1.13 2.81 -6.88
CA ALA A 79 -0.02 2.82 -5.98
C ALA A 79 0.40 3.22 -4.55
N PRO A 80 -0.37 4.08 -3.84
CA PRO A 80 -0.04 4.44 -2.47
C PRO A 80 -0.18 3.22 -1.54
N ARG A 81 0.96 2.68 -1.10
CA ARG A 81 1.02 1.52 -0.20
C ARG A 81 0.17 1.68 1.07
N TRP A 82 0.04 2.90 1.57
CA TRP A 82 -0.79 3.23 2.72
C TRP A 82 -2.26 2.81 2.52
N ASN A 83 -2.83 2.96 1.32
CA ASN A 83 -4.22 2.56 1.05
C ASN A 83 -4.41 1.06 1.24
N ASP A 84 -3.51 0.26 0.68
CA ASP A 84 -3.55 -1.21 0.77
C ASP A 84 -3.42 -1.70 2.21
N LEU A 85 -2.47 -1.15 2.96
CA LEU A 85 -2.26 -1.58 4.34
C LEU A 85 -3.36 -1.12 5.29
N THR A 86 -3.92 0.08 5.07
CA THR A 86 -4.98 0.61 5.93
C THR A 86 -6.27 -0.17 5.74
N ARG A 87 -6.69 -0.42 4.49
CA ARG A 87 -7.94 -1.15 4.20
C ARG A 87 -7.91 -2.62 4.61
N THR A 88 -6.73 -3.23 4.65
CA THR A 88 -6.52 -4.63 5.09
C THR A 88 -6.26 -4.75 6.60
N GLY A 89 -6.16 -3.64 7.33
CA GLY A 89 -5.82 -3.64 8.75
C GLY A 89 -4.37 -4.00 9.06
N LYS A 90 -3.50 -4.08 8.04
CA LYS A 90 -2.10 -4.51 8.10
C LYS A 90 -1.10 -3.36 8.26
N LEU A 91 -1.58 -2.13 8.43
CA LEU A 91 -0.74 -0.92 8.51
C LEU A 91 0.30 -0.99 9.63
N ALA A 92 -0.09 -1.07 10.89
CA ALA A 92 0.87 -1.14 11.99
C ALA A 92 1.76 -2.38 11.89
N GLU A 93 1.19 -3.56 11.61
CA GLU A 93 1.94 -4.82 11.50
C GLU A 93 3.09 -4.70 10.49
N ARG A 94 2.80 -4.38 9.23
CA ARG A 94 3.83 -4.37 8.18
C ARG A 94 4.75 -3.17 8.24
N VAL A 95 4.26 -2.01 8.69
CA VAL A 95 5.12 -0.83 8.83
C VAL A 95 6.13 -1.03 9.96
N LEU A 96 5.71 -1.58 11.11
CA LEU A 96 6.62 -1.82 12.23
C LEU A 96 7.65 -2.91 11.91
N GLU A 97 7.26 -3.92 11.15
CA GLU A 97 8.16 -5.03 10.76
C GLU A 97 9.19 -4.59 9.71
N TYR A 98 8.76 -3.89 8.65
CA TYR A 98 9.60 -3.68 7.47
C TYR A 98 10.13 -2.24 7.31
N ASN A 99 9.62 -1.27 8.06
CA ASN A 99 10.08 0.11 7.97
C ASN A 99 11.02 0.44 9.14
N TRP A 100 12.33 0.33 8.86
CA TRP A 100 13.39 0.67 9.83
C TRP A 100 13.25 2.09 10.38
N ASP A 101 12.84 3.05 9.56
CA ASP A 101 12.76 4.47 9.94
C ASP A 101 11.79 4.70 11.10
N VAL A 102 10.68 3.94 11.14
CA VAL A 102 9.62 4.12 12.15
C VAL A 102 10.09 3.76 13.54
N THR A 103 11.02 2.82 13.66
CA THR A 103 11.52 2.32 14.96
C THR A 103 12.88 2.92 15.34
N HIS A 104 13.62 3.52 14.40
CA HIS A 104 15.00 3.93 14.63
C HIS A 104 15.29 5.42 14.38
N ILE A 105 14.40 6.17 13.73
CA ILE A 105 14.57 7.62 13.60
C ILE A 105 13.85 8.31 14.76
N THR A 106 14.62 8.66 15.79
CA THR A 106 14.15 9.47 16.91
C THR A 106 14.67 10.90 16.81
N GLY A 107 13.79 11.90 16.94
CA GLY A 107 14.19 13.32 17.10
C GLY A 107 14.08 14.22 15.85
N GLY A 108 13.46 13.77 14.75
CA GLY A 108 13.16 14.60 13.58
C GLY A 108 11.82 15.35 13.65
N LEU A 109 11.57 16.28 12.70
CA LEU A 109 10.32 17.04 12.54
C LEU A 109 9.06 16.16 12.35
N ILE A 110 9.23 14.92 11.90
CA ILE A 110 8.15 13.94 11.73
C ILE A 110 8.48 12.73 12.60
N GLN A 111 7.97 12.71 13.82
CA GLN A 111 8.00 11.51 14.66
C GLN A 111 6.86 10.58 14.24
N THR A 112 7.18 9.42 13.68
CA THR A 112 6.16 8.37 13.49
C THR A 112 6.02 7.61 14.80
N GLN A 113 5.09 8.05 15.65
CA GLN A 113 4.71 7.32 16.88
C GLN A 113 3.75 6.16 16.57
N LEU A 114 3.88 5.55 15.39
CA LEU A 114 3.04 4.41 15.03
C LEU A 114 3.40 3.25 15.95
N SER A 115 2.37 2.67 16.55
CA SER A 115 2.43 1.49 17.39
C SER A 115 1.11 0.74 17.19
N ALA A 116 1.04 -0.50 17.66
CA ALA A 116 -0.23 -1.23 17.66
C ALA A 116 -1.35 -0.43 18.37
N ALA A 117 -1.02 0.32 19.43
CA ALA A 117 -1.98 1.13 20.19
C ALA A 117 -2.41 2.41 19.46
N THR A 118 -1.54 3.01 18.64
CA THR A 118 -1.80 4.28 17.95
C THR A 118 -2.24 4.09 16.49
N ASN A 119 -2.31 2.85 16.00
CA ASN A 119 -2.70 2.53 14.62
C ASN A 119 -4.02 3.18 14.18
N ALA A 120 -5.00 3.27 15.08
CA ALA A 120 -6.30 3.87 14.81
C ALA A 120 -6.19 5.34 14.34
N LYS A 121 -5.29 6.12 14.96
CA LYS A 121 -5.03 7.52 14.57
C LYS A 121 -4.52 7.61 13.13
N TYR A 122 -3.59 6.73 12.75
CA TYR A 122 -2.92 6.76 11.44
C TYR A 122 -3.71 6.07 10.32
N SER A 123 -4.87 5.49 10.64
CA SER A 123 -5.81 4.93 9.66
C SER A 123 -6.57 6.03 8.90
N LEU A 124 -6.63 7.25 9.45
CA LEU A 124 -7.20 8.42 8.80
C LEU A 124 -6.17 9.56 8.77
N ARG A 125 -6.20 10.37 7.71
CA ARG A 125 -5.34 11.55 7.59
C ARG A 125 -5.93 12.72 8.37
N PRO A 126 -5.11 13.64 8.89
CA PRO A 126 -5.64 14.86 9.49
C PRO A 126 -6.39 15.68 8.43
N ILE A 127 -7.49 16.28 8.84
CA ILE A 127 -8.17 17.32 8.08
C ILE A 127 -7.32 18.60 8.23
N PRO A 128 -7.03 19.33 7.14
CA PRO A 128 -6.25 20.57 7.23
C PRO A 128 -6.92 21.60 8.14
N VAL A 129 -6.25 21.99 9.22
CA VAL A 129 -6.78 22.91 10.25
C VAL A 129 -7.11 24.29 9.66
N ASN A 130 -6.29 24.77 8.72
CA ASN A 130 -6.57 26.01 8.00
C ASN A 130 -7.90 25.95 7.24
N TRP A 131 -8.24 24.81 6.65
CA TRP A 131 -9.51 24.61 5.97
C TRP A 131 -10.68 24.50 6.96
N LEU A 132 -10.53 23.71 8.04
CA LEU A 132 -11.54 23.63 9.11
C LEU A 132 -11.90 25.01 9.67
N ASN A 133 -10.91 25.86 9.88
CA ASN A 133 -11.11 27.22 10.40
C ASN A 133 -11.82 28.18 9.42
N THR A 134 -11.98 27.81 8.14
CA THR A 134 -12.78 28.60 7.19
C THR A 134 -14.28 28.28 7.23
N LEU A 135 -14.66 27.16 7.85
CA LEU A 135 -16.05 26.71 7.92
C LEU A 135 -16.76 27.35 9.12
N SER A 136 -17.99 27.83 8.91
CA SER A 136 -18.81 28.40 9.99
C SER A 136 -19.14 27.39 11.09
N ASN A 137 -19.16 26.09 10.75
CA ASN A 137 -19.38 24.97 11.67
C ASN A 137 -18.14 24.09 11.87
N GLY A 138 -16.93 24.58 11.58
CA GLY A 138 -15.70 23.78 11.65
C GLY A 138 -15.44 23.15 13.03
N GLN A 139 -15.85 23.85 14.10
CA GLN A 139 -15.75 23.34 15.47
C GLN A 139 -16.69 22.15 15.76
N GLU A 140 -17.80 22.03 15.03
CA GLU A 140 -18.75 20.91 15.18
C GLU A 140 -18.25 19.65 14.48
N LEU A 141 -17.53 19.80 13.36
CA LEU A 141 -16.95 18.69 12.62
C LEU A 141 -15.74 18.10 13.35
N GLY A 142 -14.90 18.96 13.93
CA GLY A 142 -13.63 18.54 14.54
C GLY A 142 -12.67 17.91 13.52
N ASN A 143 -11.57 17.35 14.03
CA ASN A 143 -10.61 16.60 13.22
C ASN A 143 -10.83 15.09 13.36
N ASN A 144 -10.20 14.30 12.49
CA ASN A 144 -10.22 12.84 12.61
C ASN A 144 -9.62 12.38 13.96
N PRO A 145 -10.12 11.29 14.56
CA PRO A 145 -9.69 10.84 15.88
C PRO A 145 -8.16 10.75 16.04
N GLY A 146 -7.65 11.35 17.11
CA GLY A 146 -6.22 11.39 17.43
C GLY A 146 -5.43 12.50 16.71
N TRP A 147 -6.06 13.25 15.81
CA TRP A 147 -5.52 14.48 15.23
C TRP A 147 -6.11 15.70 15.94
N GLU A 148 -5.28 16.71 16.15
CA GLU A 148 -5.66 18.01 16.75
C GLU A 148 -5.52 19.10 15.69
#